data_AF-A0A416D053-F1
#
_entry.id   AF-A0A416D053-F1
#
_cell.length_a   1.000
_cell.length_b   1.000
_cell.length_c   1.000
_cell.angle_alpha   90.00
_cell.angle_beta   90.00
_cell.angle_gamma   90.00
#
_symmetry.space_group_name_H-M   'P 1'
#
loop_
_entity.id
_entity.type
_entity.pdbx_description
1 polymer ?
#
loop_
_entity_poly.entity_id
_entity_poly.type
_entity_poly.pdbx_seq_one_letter_code
_entity_poly.pdbx_strand_id
1 'polypeptide(L)'
;MESKIHKGDKFGELTVIKDMGIINKSHMYKVKCSCGKSFSVRQNRLLTGATTKCSSCVRNTDFKGRIIDGYLVIRKVGKINNETHLSWECKCLKCGRKIIISSLNLANKDINKIPICKCHSKKPIAKKKKTNNLVGQLF
;
A
#
# COMPACT_ATOMS: atom_id res chain seq x y z
N MET A 1 4.33 13.40 21.19
CA MET A 1 5.66 13.87 20.74
C MET A 1 5.58 14.10 19.25
N GLU A 2 5.78 15.33 18.78
CA GLU A 2 5.94 15.57 17.35
C GLU A 2 7.31 15.04 16.92
N SER A 3 7.33 14.04 16.03
CA SER A 3 8.58 13.54 15.47
C SER A 3 9.19 14.60 14.57
N LYS A 4 10.21 15.30 15.07
CA LYS A 4 10.93 16.32 14.34
C LYS A 4 11.85 15.68 13.29
N ILE A 5 11.69 16.10 12.02
CA ILE A 5 12.52 15.64 10.90
C ILE A 5 13.68 16.62 10.68
N HIS A 6 14.89 16.10 10.49
CA HIS A 6 16.10 16.88 10.28
C HIS A 6 16.66 16.71 8.86
N LYS A 7 17.51 17.67 8.43
CA LYS A 7 18.28 17.53 7.20
C LYS A 7 19.20 16.31 7.30
N GLY A 8 19.21 15.48 6.27
CA GLY A 8 19.97 14.23 6.22
C GLY A 8 19.15 12.99 6.58
N ASP A 9 17.98 13.15 7.22
CA ASP A 9 17.10 12.03 7.54
C ASP A 9 16.68 11.28 6.27
N LYS A 10 16.56 9.95 6.40
CA LYS A 10 16.23 9.06 5.29
C LYS A 10 14.84 8.45 5.44
N PHE A 11 14.08 8.48 4.36
CA PHE A 11 12.75 7.88 4.24
C PHE A 11 12.71 7.00 2.99
N GLY A 12 13.00 5.71 3.16
CA GLY A 12 13.26 4.82 2.03
C GLY A 12 14.51 5.27 1.25
N GLU A 13 14.32 5.59 -0.03
CA GLU A 13 15.35 6.11 -0.93
C GLU A 13 15.40 7.65 -0.97
N LEU A 14 14.64 8.33 -0.12
CA LEU A 14 14.62 9.79 -0.01
C LEU A 14 15.53 10.26 1.10
N THR A 15 16.30 11.32 0.84
CA THR A 15 17.09 12.04 1.84
C THR A 15 16.55 13.46 1.99
N VAL A 16 16.31 13.92 3.20
CA VAL A 16 15.84 15.29 3.48
C VAL A 16 16.96 16.29 3.19
N ILE A 17 16.69 17.27 2.33
CA ILE A 17 17.64 18.32 1.95
C ILE A 17 17.38 19.61 2.75
N LYS A 18 16.10 19.96 2.94
CA LYS A 18 15.70 21.23 3.54
C LYS A 18 14.29 21.14 4.14
N ASP A 19 14.12 21.69 5.34
CA ASP A 19 12.82 22.02 5.90
C ASP A 19 12.28 23.28 5.20
N MET A 20 11.09 23.18 4.61
CA MET A 20 10.44 24.29 3.91
C MET A 20 9.37 25.00 4.76
N GLY A 21 9.17 24.59 6.01
CA GLY A 21 8.15 25.11 6.90
C GLY A 21 6.73 24.74 6.45
N ILE A 22 5.75 25.51 6.94
CA ILE A 22 4.34 25.30 6.63
C ILE A 22 4.00 25.99 5.31
N ILE A 23 3.59 25.20 4.31
CA ILE A 23 3.09 25.66 3.01
C ILE A 23 1.69 25.06 2.82
N ASN A 24 0.69 25.88 2.53
CA ASN A 24 -0.71 25.44 2.34
C ASN A 24 -1.21 24.56 3.50
N LYS A 25 -1.04 25.01 4.74
CA LYS A 25 -1.44 24.32 5.98
C LYS A 25 -0.76 22.95 6.21
N SER A 26 0.33 22.65 5.50
CA SER A 26 1.09 21.41 5.64
C SER A 26 2.57 21.71 5.87
N HIS A 27 3.21 21.03 6.81
CA HIS A 27 4.67 21.08 6.95
C HIS A 27 5.32 20.31 5.81
N MET A 28 6.15 20.99 5.02
CA MET A 28 6.75 20.48 3.79
C MET A 28 8.27 20.36 3.92
N TYR A 29 8.83 19.31 3.31
CA TYR A 29 10.26 19.08 3.24
C TYR A 29 10.68 18.91 1.79
N LYS A 30 11.82 19.51 1.43
CA LYS A 30 12.50 19.23 0.16
C LYS A 30 13.36 17.99 0.35
N VAL A 31 13.18 17.00 -0.51
CA VAL A 31 13.89 15.71 -0.45
C VAL A 31 14.61 15.41 -1.77
N LYS A 32 15.68 14.62 -1.72
CA LYS A 32 16.41 14.07 -2.87
C LYS A 32 16.23 12.56 -2.89
N CYS A 33 15.80 12.01 -4.03
CA CYS A 33 15.79 10.57 -4.25
C CYS A 33 17.22 10.08 -4.54
N SER A 34 17.49 8.82 -4.22
CA SER A 34 18.66 8.04 -4.66
C SER A 34 19.04 8.27 -6.13
N CYS A 35 18.05 8.38 -7.03
CA CYS A 35 18.25 8.63 -8.46
C CYS A 35 18.61 10.08 -8.82
N GLY A 36 18.82 10.95 -7.82
CA GLY A 36 19.17 12.36 -8.01
C GLY A 36 17.98 13.34 -8.06
N LYS A 37 16.75 12.87 -8.32
CA LYS A 37 15.58 13.75 -8.46
C LYS A 37 15.19 14.37 -7.13
N SER A 38 14.99 15.69 -7.11
CA SER A 38 14.53 16.43 -5.93
C SER A 38 13.08 16.89 -6.07
N PHE A 39 12.32 16.89 -4.98
CA PHE A 39 10.91 17.32 -4.94
C PHE A 39 10.47 17.64 -3.50
N SER A 40 9.28 18.23 -3.33
CA SER A 40 8.72 18.55 -2.01
C SER A 40 7.70 17.49 -1.55
N VAL A 41 7.74 17.13 -0.28
CA VAL A 41 6.88 16.10 0.33
C VAL A 41 6.33 16.60 1.67
N ARG A 42 5.07 16.27 1.96
CA ARG A 42 4.45 16.56 3.26
C ARG A 42 5.08 15.70 4.37
N GLN A 43 5.23 16.27 5.56
CA GLN A 43 5.73 15.56 6.75
C GLN A 43 5.03 14.23 6.98
N ASN A 44 3.70 14.23 7.00
CA ASN A 44 2.92 13.02 7.26
C ASN A 44 3.20 11.91 6.24
N ARG A 45 3.45 12.25 4.97
CA ARG A 45 3.76 11.26 3.92
C ARG A 45 5.14 10.63 4.10
N LEU A 46 6.10 11.36 4.67
CA LEU A 46 7.41 10.82 5.03
C LEU A 46 7.27 9.88 6.24
N LEU A 47 6.63 10.37 7.30
CA LEU A 47 6.49 9.62 8.57
C LEU A 47 5.67 8.33 8.42
N THR A 48 4.63 8.32 7.57
CA THR A 48 3.83 7.11 7.34
C THR A 48 4.43 6.18 6.28
N GLY A 49 5.55 6.55 5.64
CA GLY A 49 6.11 5.80 4.52
C GLY A 49 5.27 5.87 3.24
N ALA A 50 4.28 6.76 3.14
CA ALA A 50 3.48 6.95 1.93
C ALA A 50 4.26 7.58 0.76
N THR A 51 5.49 8.05 1.01
CA THR A 51 6.45 8.41 -0.04
C THR A 51 7.83 7.91 0.36
N THR A 52 8.33 6.89 -0.33
CA THR A 52 9.66 6.29 -0.07
C THR A 52 10.66 6.48 -1.19
N LYS A 53 10.23 6.92 -2.38
CA LYS A 53 11.09 7.21 -3.54
C LYS A 53 10.37 8.12 -4.51
N CYS A 54 11.07 8.66 -5.50
CA CYS A 54 10.43 9.51 -6.50
C CYS A 54 9.49 8.73 -7.41
N SER A 55 8.48 9.40 -7.96
CA SER A 55 7.47 8.77 -8.84
C SER A 55 8.07 8.08 -10.07
N SER A 56 9.22 8.55 -10.57
CA SER A 56 9.92 7.91 -11.69
C SER A 56 10.49 6.55 -11.29
N CYS A 57 11.18 6.49 -10.13
CA CYS A 57 11.70 5.23 -9.59
C CYS A 57 10.58 4.24 -9.27
N VAL A 58 9.44 4.71 -8.74
CA VAL A 58 8.26 3.84 -8.53
C VAL A 58 7.82 3.20 -9.84
N ARG A 59 7.69 3.97 -10.92
CA ARG A 59 7.23 3.47 -12.23
C ARG A 59 8.20 2.49 -12.88
N ASN A 60 9.50 2.66 -12.65
CA ASN A 60 10.55 1.84 -13.22
C ASN A 60 10.93 0.64 -12.35
N THR A 61 10.32 0.48 -11.18
CA THR A 61 10.58 -0.68 -10.32
C THR A 61 9.91 -1.92 -10.90
N ASP A 62 10.68 -2.98 -11.11
CA ASP A 62 10.13 -4.32 -11.32
C ASP A 62 9.85 -4.99 -9.97
N PHE A 63 8.57 -5.27 -9.74
CA PHE A 63 8.09 -5.96 -8.54
C PHE A 63 7.93 -7.46 -8.73
N LYS A 64 8.05 -7.99 -9.97
CA LYS A 64 7.83 -9.41 -10.27
C LYS A 64 8.68 -10.30 -9.36
N GLY A 65 8.06 -11.36 -8.83
CA GLY A 65 8.69 -12.33 -7.94
C GLY A 65 8.85 -11.88 -6.49
N ARG A 66 8.59 -10.62 -6.15
CA ARG A 66 8.66 -10.14 -4.77
C ARG A 66 7.46 -10.64 -3.96
N ILE A 67 7.70 -10.91 -2.67
CA ILE A 67 6.65 -11.14 -1.68
C ILE A 67 6.48 -9.88 -0.85
N ILE A 68 5.27 -9.31 -0.87
CA ILE A 68 4.91 -8.09 -0.15
C ILE A 68 3.61 -8.36 0.60
N ASP A 69 3.66 -8.26 1.92
CA ASP A 69 2.50 -8.41 2.81
C ASP A 69 1.66 -9.69 2.54
N GLY A 70 2.34 -10.82 2.36
CA GLY A 70 1.69 -12.11 2.09
C GLY A 70 1.17 -12.28 0.65
N TYR A 71 1.56 -11.40 -0.28
CA TYR A 71 1.26 -11.53 -1.71
C TYR A 71 2.52 -11.70 -2.55
N LEU A 72 2.54 -12.72 -3.40
CA LEU A 72 3.53 -12.88 -4.47
C LEU A 72 3.14 -12.02 -5.67
N VAL A 73 4.01 -11.13 -6.11
CA VAL A 73 3.79 -10.31 -7.31
C VAL A 73 4.09 -11.14 -8.56
N ILE A 74 3.08 -11.37 -9.41
CA ILE A 74 3.17 -12.28 -10.55
C ILE A 74 3.66 -11.56 -11.80
N ARG A 75 2.99 -10.48 -12.19
CA ARG A 75 3.25 -9.77 -13.45
C ARG A 75 2.71 -8.34 -13.41
N LYS A 76 3.31 -7.50 -14.25
CA LYS A 76 2.82 -6.17 -14.57
C LYS A 76 1.55 -6.28 -15.42
N VAL A 77 0.52 -5.53 -15.07
CA VAL A 77 -0.76 -5.45 -15.82
C VAL A 77 -0.78 -4.21 -16.70
N GLY A 78 -0.12 -3.13 -16.29
CA GLY A 78 -0.14 -1.85 -16.99
C GLY A 78 -0.92 -0.80 -16.21
N LYS A 79 -1.26 0.32 -16.86
CA LYS A 79 -2.18 1.30 -16.24
C LYS A 79 -3.60 0.78 -16.34
N ILE A 80 -4.38 0.95 -15.28
CA ILE A 80 -5.79 0.59 -15.26
C ILE A 80 -6.57 1.88 -15.02
N ASN A 81 -7.63 2.11 -15.80
CA ASN A 81 -8.40 3.35 -15.78
C ASN A 81 -7.50 4.59 -15.97
N ASN A 82 -7.88 5.72 -15.37
CA ASN A 82 -7.11 6.97 -15.37
C ASN A 82 -6.03 7.03 -14.27
N GLU A 83 -5.55 5.87 -13.79
CA GLU A 83 -4.54 5.85 -12.73
C GLU A 83 -3.16 6.33 -13.22
N THR A 84 -2.50 7.11 -12.36
CA THR A 84 -1.16 7.64 -12.61
C THR A 84 -0.06 6.59 -12.48
N HIS A 85 -0.34 5.49 -11.76
CA HIS A 85 0.61 4.42 -11.46
C HIS A 85 0.26 3.13 -12.22
N LEU A 86 1.29 2.33 -12.49
CA LEU A 86 1.11 1.00 -13.08
C LEU A 86 0.57 0.04 -12.01
N SER A 87 -0.17 -0.97 -12.44
CA SER A 87 -0.78 -1.98 -11.59
C SER A 87 -0.23 -3.37 -11.87
N TRP A 88 -0.25 -4.20 -10.83
CA TRP A 88 0.39 -5.52 -10.80
C TRP A 88 -0.60 -6.58 -10.31
N GLU A 89 -0.59 -7.73 -10.97
CA GLU A 89 -1.32 -8.91 -10.53
C GLU A 89 -0.51 -9.61 -9.44
N CYS A 90 -1.13 -9.82 -8.27
CA CYS A 90 -0.51 -10.39 -7.09
C CYS A 90 -1.33 -11.58 -6.59
N LYS A 91 -0.68 -12.65 -6.14
CA LYS A 91 -1.30 -13.87 -5.61
C LYS A 91 -1.17 -13.92 -4.09
N CYS A 92 -2.29 -14.02 -3.39
CA CYS A 92 -2.30 -14.28 -1.95
C CYS A 92 -1.64 -15.63 -1.66
N LEU A 93 -0.62 -15.64 -0.81
CA LEU A 93 0.09 -16.87 -0.44
C LEU A 93 -0.75 -17.80 0.42
N LYS A 94 -1.75 -17.28 1.15
CA LYS A 94 -2.62 -18.08 2.02
C LYS A 94 -3.70 -18.85 1.26
N CYS A 95 -4.37 -18.24 0.28
CA CYS A 95 -5.52 -18.85 -0.40
C CYS A 95 -5.41 -18.90 -1.93
N GLY A 96 -4.31 -18.41 -2.51
CA GLY A 96 -4.07 -18.43 -3.95
C GLY A 96 -4.88 -17.43 -4.78
N ARG A 97 -5.79 -16.65 -4.17
CA ARG A 97 -6.57 -15.64 -4.89
C ARG A 97 -5.66 -14.55 -5.47
N LYS A 98 -5.98 -14.13 -6.70
CA LYS A 98 -5.31 -13.03 -7.39
C LYS A 98 -6.01 -11.70 -7.11
N ILE A 99 -5.23 -10.65 -6.89
CA ILE A 99 -5.69 -9.26 -6.73
C ILE A 99 -4.81 -8.32 -7.54
N ILE A 100 -5.29 -7.10 -7.76
CA ILE A 100 -4.53 -6.05 -8.42
C ILE A 100 -4.04 -5.04 -7.38
N ILE A 101 -2.75 -4.72 -7.40
CA ILE A 101 -2.13 -3.74 -6.49
C ILE A 101 -1.34 -2.73 -7.32
N SER A 102 -1.46 -1.44 -6.99
CA SER A 102 -0.70 -0.39 -7.67
C SER A 102 0.79 -0.40 -7.29
N SER A 103 1.64 0.05 -8.20
CA SER A 103 3.10 0.18 -7.99
C SER A 103 3.42 1.08 -6.81
N LEU A 104 2.58 2.10 -6.56
CA LEU A 104 2.74 3.00 -5.42
C LEU A 104 2.57 2.25 -4.10
N ASN A 105 1.50 1.44 -3.98
CA ASN A 105 1.23 0.68 -2.77
C ASN A 105 2.28 -0.42 -2.55
N LEU A 106 2.72 -1.09 -3.62
CA LEU A 106 3.82 -2.05 -3.55
C LEU A 106 5.15 -1.40 -3.15
N ALA A 107 5.46 -0.21 -3.66
CA ALA A 107 6.68 0.52 -3.33
C ALA A 107 6.73 0.95 -1.86
N ASN A 108 5.61 1.50 -1.38
CA ASN A 108 5.51 2.09 -0.05
C ASN A 108 5.18 1.08 1.04
N LYS A 109 4.78 -0.15 0.66
CA LYS A 109 4.29 -1.18 1.60
C LYS A 109 3.17 -0.68 2.51
N ASP A 110 2.35 0.24 2.00
CA ASP A 110 1.24 0.82 2.75
C ASP A 110 0.09 -0.20 2.87
N ILE A 111 0.13 -0.99 3.94
CA ILE A 111 -0.80 -2.10 4.21
C ILE A 111 -2.26 -1.65 4.23
N ASN A 112 -2.54 -0.41 4.64
CA ASN A 112 -3.90 0.13 4.69
C ASN A 112 -4.46 0.37 3.29
N LYS A 113 -3.60 0.49 2.28
CA LYS A 113 -3.99 0.68 0.88
C LYS A 113 -3.82 -0.55 0.02
N ILE A 114 -3.21 -1.62 0.55
CA ILE A 114 -3.22 -2.92 -0.09
C ILE A 114 -4.61 -3.54 0.12
N PRO A 115 -5.33 -3.93 -0.95
CA PRO A 115 -6.60 -4.63 -0.80
C PRO A 115 -6.44 -5.88 0.07
N ILE A 116 -7.18 -5.95 1.17
CA ILE A 116 -7.12 -7.10 2.08
C ILE A 116 -7.83 -8.28 1.42
N CYS A 117 -7.14 -9.41 1.31
CA CYS A 117 -7.73 -10.63 0.80
C CYS A 117 -8.87 -11.05 1.73
N LYS A 118 -10.03 -11.44 1.17
CA LYS A 118 -11.17 -11.90 1.97
C LYS A 118 -10.88 -13.16 2.83
N CYS A 119 -9.73 -13.82 2.65
CA CYS A 119 -9.29 -14.91 3.56
C CYS A 119 -8.55 -14.40 4.82
N HIS A 120 -8.26 -13.11 4.87
CA HIS A 120 -7.69 -12.39 6.01
C HIS A 120 -8.78 -11.64 6.80
N SER A 121 -9.95 -11.36 6.20
CA SER A 121 -11.10 -10.81 6.93
C SER A 121 -11.62 -11.85 7.93
N LYS A 122 -11.61 -11.52 9.23
CA LYS A 122 -12.33 -12.27 10.26
C LYS A 122 -13.82 -12.29 9.86
N LYS A 123 -14.34 -13.40 9.33
CA LYS A 123 -15.80 -13.53 9.18
C LYS A 123 -16.41 -13.57 10.59
N PRO A 124 -17.53 -12.86 10.85
CA PRO A 124 -18.42 -13.27 11.93
C PRO A 124 -18.86 -14.70 11.63
N ILE A 125 -18.75 -15.60 12.60
CA ILE A 125 -19.30 -16.95 12.51
C ILE A 125 -20.79 -16.81 12.22
N ALA A 126 -21.25 -17.35 11.08
CA ALA A 126 -22.66 -17.42 10.78
C ALA A 126 -23.33 -18.26 11.88
N LYS A 127 -24.21 -17.66 12.69
CA LYS A 127 -25.08 -18.41 13.60
C LYS A 127 -25.91 -19.37 12.74
N LYS A 128 -25.69 -20.67 12.89
CA LYS A 128 -26.57 -21.70 12.30
C LYS A 128 -27.99 -21.40 12.79
N LYS A 129 -28.90 -21.05 11.87
CA LYS A 129 -30.34 -21.13 12.16
C LYS A 129 -30.62 -22.61 12.41
N LYS A 130 -31.06 -22.95 13.62
CA LYS A 130 -31.70 -24.25 13.87
C LYS A 130 -32.94 -24.30 13.00
N THR A 131 -32.91 -25.06 11.92
CA THR A 131 -34.12 -25.57 11.29
C THR A 131 -34.69 -26.62 12.23
N ASN A 132 -35.68 -26.25 13.02
CA ASN A 132 -36.53 -27.23 13.66
C ASN A 132 -37.46 -27.78 12.58
N ASN A 133 -37.11 -28.95 12.04
CA ASN A 133 -38.06 -29.79 11.31
C ASN A 133 -39.02 -30.37 12.36
N LEU A 134 -40.27 -29.92 12.37
CA LEU A 134 -41.37 -30.68 12.94
C LEU A 134 -42.04 -31.42 11.77
N VAL A 135 -41.58 -32.64 11.53
CA VAL A 135 -42.31 -33.61 10.72
C VAL A 135 -43.16 -34.43 11.68
N GLY A 136 -44.47 -34.42 11.45
CA GLY A 136 -45.36 -35.53 11.77
C GLY A 136 -46.03 -35.50 13.15
N GLN A 137 -47.36 -35.43 13.15
CA GLN A 137 -48.18 -36.58 13.53
C GLN A 137 -49.58 -36.43 12.95
N LEU A 138 -49.94 -37.37 12.05
CA LEU A 138 -51.32 -37.79 11.86
C LEU A 138 -51.79 -38.46 13.16
N PHE A 139 -53.00 -38.15 13.63
CA PHE A 139 -54.16 -39.04 13.72
C PHE A 139 -55.41 -38.18 13.95
#